data_AF-D3UXA7-F1
#
_entry.id   AF-D3UXA7-F1
#
_cell.length_a   1.000
_cell.length_b   1.000
_cell.length_c   1.000
_cell.angle_alpha   90.00
_cell.angle_beta   90.00
_cell.angle_gamma   90.00
#
_symmetry.space_group_name_H-M   'P 1'
#
loop_
_entity.id
_entity.type
_entity.pdbx_description
1 polymer ?
#
loop_
_entity_poly.entity_id
_entity_poly.type
_entity_poly.pdbx_seq_one_letter_code
_entity_poly.pdbx_strand_id
1 'polypeptide(L)'
;MKIINNTQSNIIVSVNKWGDDGQTGRFTVSPGRSGSWNRTDERGFVMAILKKGVQDSFYIFSDSDIKVFDSYVTDNGRRIKPATDRYY
;
A
#
# COMPACT_ATOMS: atom_id res chain seq x y z
N MET A 1 -9.59 -4.35 1.53
CA MET A 1 -8.43 -3.94 0.72
C MET A 1 -7.46 -5.10 0.53
N LYS A 2 -6.88 -5.19 -0.68
CA LYS A 2 -5.85 -6.18 -1.04
C LYS A 2 -4.61 -5.46 -1.60
N ILE A 3 -3.43 -5.96 -1.26
CA ILE A 3 -2.15 -5.42 -1.77
C ILE A 3 -1.32 -6.58 -2.29
N ILE A 4 -0.94 -6.54 -3.57
CA ILE A 4 -0.19 -7.58 -4.27
C ILE A 4 1.20 -7.07 -4.63
N ASN A 5 2.22 -7.85 -4.32
CA ASN A 5 3.60 -7.57 -4.74
C ASN A 5 3.87 -8.22 -6.10
N ASN A 6 3.87 -7.43 -7.18
CA ASN A 6 4.26 -7.87 -8.52
C ASN A 6 5.71 -7.49 -8.86
N THR A 7 6.50 -7.08 -7.88
CA THR A 7 7.93 -6.81 -8.06
C THR A 7 8.75 -8.10 -7.96
N GLN A 8 10.01 -8.05 -8.37
CA GLN A 8 10.94 -9.17 -8.25
C GLN A 8 11.56 -9.32 -6.84
N SER A 9 11.26 -8.41 -5.90
CA SER A 9 11.85 -8.37 -4.57
C SER A 9 10.80 -8.31 -3.47
N ASN A 10 11.16 -8.65 -2.24
CA ASN A 10 10.29 -8.40 -1.09
C ASN A 10 9.98 -6.90 -0.97
N ILE A 11 8.73 -6.57 -0.66
CA ILE A 11 8.33 -5.23 -0.26
C ILE A 11 7.88 -5.26 1.20
N ILE A 12 8.03 -4.14 1.89
CA ILE A 12 7.48 -3.94 3.22
C ILE A 12 6.32 -2.97 3.12
N VAL A 13 5.17 -3.35 3.66
CA VAL A 13 3.93 -2.58 3.59
C VAL A 13 3.43 -2.30 5.01
N SER A 14 2.98 -1.07 5.24
CA SER A 14 2.27 -0.68 6.46
C SER A 14 1.10 0.22 6.09
N VAL A 15 -0.03 0.03 6.76
CA VAL A 15 -1.25 0.83 6.52
C VAL A 15 -1.69 1.38 7.87
N ASN A 16 -1.96 2.69 7.94
CA ASN A 16 -2.50 3.30 9.15
C ASN A 16 -3.88 2.70 9.51
N LYS A 17 -4.39 3.11 10.67
CA LYS A 17 -5.74 2.78 11.12
C LYS A 17 -6.42 4.03 11.67
N TRP A 18 -7.73 3.93 11.79
CA TRP A 18 -8.55 4.80 12.60
C TRP A 18 -9.01 3.99 13.83
N GLY A 19 -9.06 4.64 15.01
CA GLY A 19 -9.40 3.99 16.27
C GLY A 19 -8.29 3.10 16.86
N ASP A 20 -8.64 2.34 17.89
CA ASP A 20 -7.65 1.62 18.72
C ASP A 20 -7.36 0.19 18.25
N ASP A 21 -8.16 -0.36 17.32
CA ASP A 21 -8.06 -1.75 16.88
C ASP A 21 -7.38 -1.95 15.51
N GLY A 22 -6.70 -3.09 15.34
CA GLY A 22 -6.03 -3.46 14.10
C GLY A 22 -4.53 -3.15 14.06
N GLN A 23 -3.79 -3.93 13.26
CA GLN A 23 -2.34 -3.87 13.16
C GLN A 23 -1.88 -2.81 12.15
N THR A 24 -0.94 -1.95 12.55
CA THR A 24 -0.30 -0.92 11.71
C THR A 24 1.19 -1.17 11.45
N GLY A 25 1.70 -2.31 11.95
CA GLY A 25 3.09 -2.70 11.80
C GLY A 25 3.52 -2.90 10.35
N ARG A 26 4.82 -3.14 10.19
CA ARG A 26 5.44 -3.45 8.90
C ARG A 26 5.24 -4.93 8.57
N PHE A 27 4.68 -5.20 7.40
CA PHE A 27 4.46 -6.54 6.89
C PHE A 27 5.27 -6.77 5.61
N THR A 28 6.05 -7.83 5.59
CA THR A 28 6.79 -8.24 4.39
C THR A 28 5.85 -9.00 3.45
N VAL A 29 5.77 -8.55 2.20
CA VAL A 29 5.03 -9.24 1.13
C VAL A 29 6.06 -9.73 0.10
N SER A 30 6.17 -11.04 -0.06
CA SER A 30 7.07 -11.66 -1.03
C SER A 30 6.56 -11.53 -2.48
N PRO A 31 7.45 -11.64 -3.49
CA PRO A 31 7.05 -11.62 -4.90
C PRO A 31 5.91 -12.57 -5.23
N GLY A 32 4.91 -12.09 -5.97
CA GLY A 32 3.71 -12.83 -6.37
C GLY A 32 2.71 -13.09 -5.23
N ARG A 33 2.99 -12.66 -3.99
CA ARG A 33 2.09 -12.82 -2.84
C ARG A 33 1.27 -11.56 -2.62
N SER A 34 0.17 -11.73 -1.89
CA SER A 34 -0.71 -10.66 -1.48
C SER A 34 -0.86 -10.61 0.03
N GLY A 35 -0.97 -9.39 0.58
CA GLY A 35 -1.50 -9.16 1.92
C GLY A 35 -2.92 -8.57 1.83
N SER A 36 -3.69 -8.77 2.89
CA SER A 36 -5.02 -8.17 3.04
C SER A 36 -5.06 -7.41 4.37
N TRP A 37 -5.61 -6.21 4.32
CA TRP A 37 -5.84 -5.37 5.50
C TRP A 37 -7.33 -5.18 5.65
N ASN A 38 -7.85 -5.59 6.80
CA ASN A 38 -9.22 -5.31 7.16
C ASN A 38 -9.30 -3.86 7.69
N ARG A 39 -9.99 -3.03 6.91
CA ARG A 39 -10.16 -1.59 7.12
C ARG A 39 -11.55 -1.23 6.61
N THR A 40 -12.35 -0.57 7.43
CA THR A 40 -13.77 -0.29 7.14
C THR A 40 -14.12 1.20 7.15
N ASP A 41 -13.23 2.05 7.66
CA ASP A 41 -13.44 3.50 7.70
C ASP A 41 -13.44 4.10 6.28
N GLU A 42 -14.40 4.99 6.02
CA GLU A 42 -14.64 5.61 4.71
C GLU A 42 -13.70 6.78 4.41
N ARG A 43 -13.00 7.33 5.41
CA ARG A 43 -12.07 8.46 5.24
C ARG A 43 -10.79 8.11 4.49
N GLY A 44 -10.64 6.86 4.05
CA GLY A 44 -9.42 6.36 3.42
C GLY A 44 -8.25 6.22 4.40
N PHE A 45 -7.12 5.81 3.85
CA PHE A 45 -5.94 5.37 4.59
C PHE A 45 -4.67 5.84 3.91
N VAL A 46 -3.60 5.89 4.69
CA VAL A 46 -2.23 6.08 4.21
C VAL A 46 -1.54 4.73 4.25
N MET A 47 -1.11 4.27 3.09
CA MET A 47 -0.24 3.10 2.92
C MET A 47 1.18 3.57 2.66
N ALA A 48 2.14 3.07 3.42
CA ALA A 48 3.55 3.21 3.11
C ALA A 48 4.09 1.89 2.54
N ILE A 49 4.88 1.99 1.47
CA ILE A 49 5.60 0.89 0.83
C ILE A 49 7.09 1.21 0.90
N LEU A 50 7.87 0.32 1.49
CA LEU A 50 9.32 0.33 1.44
C LEU A 50 9.82 -0.77 0.50
N LYS A 51 10.52 -0.37 -0.56
CA LYS A 51 11.06 -1.26 -1.59
C LYS A 51 12.48 -0.81 -1.93
N LYS A 52 13.45 -1.73 -1.85
CA LYS A 52 14.88 -1.47 -2.16
C LYS A 52 15.43 -0.21 -1.44
N GLY A 53 15.00 0.02 -0.20
CA GLY A 53 15.43 1.18 0.61
C GLY A 53 14.67 2.48 0.35
N VAL A 54 13.82 2.54 -0.68
CA VAL A 54 12.98 3.72 -1.00
C VAL A 54 11.60 3.53 -0.39
N GLN A 55 11.13 4.54 0.37
CA GLN A 55 9.81 4.54 0.97
C GLN A 55 8.90 5.56 0.29
N ASP A 56 7.79 5.08 -0.26
CA ASP A 56 6.72 5.90 -0.83
C ASP A 56 5.43 5.71 -0.04
N SER A 57 4.63 6.78 0.08
CA SER A 57 3.33 6.76 0.74
C SER A 57 2.22 7.07 -0.24
N PHE A 58 1.09 6.38 -0.13
CA PHE A 58 -0.06 6.50 -1.03
C PHE A 58 -1.34 6.66 -0.21
N TYR A 59 -2.29 7.42 -0.76
CA TYR A 59 -3.64 7.51 -0.23
C TYR A 59 -4.54 6.49 -0.94
N ILE A 60 -5.27 5.69 -0.17
CA ILE A 60 -5.98 4.48 -0.61
C ILE A 60 -7.29 4.30 0.18
N PHE A 61 -8.20 3.45 -0.30
CA PHE A 61 -9.50 3.21 0.33
C PHE A 61 -9.66 1.77 0.83
N SER A 62 -10.71 1.53 1.61
CA SER A 62 -11.04 0.23 2.19
C SER A 62 -11.30 -0.85 1.13
N ASP A 63 -11.73 -0.46 -0.07
CA ASP A 63 -12.04 -1.31 -1.21
C ASP A 63 -10.92 -1.38 -2.26
N SER A 64 -9.78 -0.70 -2.06
CA SER A 64 -8.65 -0.69 -2.99
C SER A 64 -8.07 -2.10 -3.28
N ASP A 65 -7.78 -2.35 -4.57
CA ASP A 65 -6.93 -3.44 -5.08
C ASP A 65 -5.59 -2.88 -5.57
N ILE A 66 -4.60 -2.91 -4.68
CA ILE A 66 -3.27 -2.35 -4.92
C ILE A 66 -2.36 -3.39 -5.56
N LYS A 67 -1.69 -2.99 -6.64
CA LYS A 67 -0.62 -3.78 -7.27
C LYS A 67 0.66 -2.96 -7.33
N VAL A 68 1.71 -3.49 -6.74
CA VAL A 68 3.02 -2.82 -6.67
C VAL A 68 3.93 -3.42 -7.72
N PHE A 69 4.40 -2.58 -8.64
CA PHE A 69 5.38 -2.95 -9.68
C PHE A 69 6.72 -2.26 -9.39
N ASP A 70 7.76 -2.62 -10.16
CA ASP A 70 9.10 -2.08 -9.95
C ASP A 70 9.17 -0.56 -10.17
N SER A 71 8.34 0.02 -11.05
CA SER A 71 8.38 1.45 -11.38
C SER A 71 7.08 2.22 -11.12
N TYR A 72 6.00 1.56 -10.73
CA TYR A 72 4.72 2.22 -10.46
C TYR A 72 3.83 1.39 -9.51
N VAL A 73 2.79 2.03 -9.00
CA VAL A 73 1.73 1.39 -8.21
C VAL A 73 0.40 1.65 -8.90
N THR A 74 -0.50 0.67 -8.89
CA THR A 74 -1.89 0.86 -9.33
C THR A 74 -2.85 0.63 -8.18
N ASP A 75 -3.95 1.39 -8.18
CA ASP A 75 -5.16 1.11 -7.40
C ASP A 75 -6.32 0.86 -8.35
N ASN A 76 -6.99 -0.29 -8.22
CA ASN A 76 -8.12 -0.68 -9.06
C ASN A 76 -7.82 -0.55 -10.56
N GLY A 77 -6.59 -0.91 -10.95
CA GLY A 77 -6.10 -0.85 -12.33
C GLY A 77 -5.63 0.52 -12.82
N ARG A 78 -5.79 1.59 -12.03
CA ARG A 78 -5.33 2.95 -12.37
C ARG A 78 -3.99 3.23 -11.71
N ARG A 79 -3.02 3.80 -12.44
CA ARG A 79 -1.75 4.22 -11.86
C ARG A 79 -1.98 5.36 -10.87
N ILE A 80 -1.41 5.23 -9.67
CA ILE A 80 -1.44 6.24 -8.62
C ILE A 80 -0.04 6.77 -8.37
N LYS A 81 0.04 8.03 -7.95
CA LYS A 81 1.29 8.69 -7.56
C LYS A 81 1.45 8.65 -6.04
N PRO A 82 2.69 8.72 -5.53
CA PRO A 82 2.92 8.96 -4.12
C PRO A 82 2.19 10.23 -3.65
N ALA A 83 1.62 10.19 -2.45
CA ALA A 83 0.96 11.33 -1.82
C ALA A 83 1.93 12.49 -1.55
N THR A 84 3.23 12.22 -1.54
CA THR A 84 4.32 13.21 -1.47
C THR A 84 4.49 14.01 -2.75
N ASP A 85 4.03 13.50 -3.91
CA ASP A 85 4.10 14.17 -5.22
C ASP A 85 2.99 15.22 -5.41
N ARG A 86 2.39 15.71 -4.31
CA ARG A 86 1.26 16.66 -4.34
C ARG A 86 1.70 18.12 -4.56
N TYR A 87 2.99 18.41 -4.41
CA TYR A 87 3.52 19.78 -4.39
C TYR A 87 4.38 20.16 -5.61
N TYR A 88 4.40 19.33 -6.66
CA TYR A 88 5.16 19.58 -7.88
C TYR A 88 4.29 19.50 -9.13
#